data_AF-A0AB39PQG6-F1
#
_entry.id   AF-A0AB39PQG6-F1
#
_cell.length_a   1.000
_cell.length_b   1.000
_cell.length_c   1.000
_cell.angle_alpha   90.00
_cell.angle_beta   90.00
_cell.angle_gamma   90.00
#
_symmetry.space_group_name_H-M   'P 1'
#
loop_
_entity.id
_entity.type
_entity.pdbx_description
1 polymer ?
#
loop_
_entity_poly.entity_id
_entity_poly.type
_entity_poly.pdbx_seq_one_letter_code
_entity_poly.pdbx_strand_id
1 'polypeptide(L)'
;MLRVVYEATPHLRLGQLVDIRETRGRICVKIQEDADVYAYTAALNAALVQFLANCSWFQIWRGRIISANSPESPLTVTYQPDPRIDLRKCVEVRESCGLVVVHVAGAATAADFVGAMNPATERFLAGGQWFQLWQGEIITMATPDSPEASAA
;
A
#
# COMPACT_ATOMS: atom_id res chain seq x y z
N MET A 1 5.00 5.35 13.99
CA MET A 1 5.71 5.45 12.70
C MET A 1 4.76 5.04 11.60
N LEU A 2 4.84 5.63 10.41
CA LEU A 2 4.02 5.16 9.28
C LEU A 2 4.53 3.82 8.77
N ARG A 3 3.61 2.91 8.50
CA ARG A 3 3.94 1.58 7.98
C ARG A 3 2.84 1.04 7.08
N VAL A 4 3.24 0.43 5.97
CA VAL A 4 2.35 -0.43 5.18
C VAL A 4 2.99 -1.80 5.17
N VAL A 5 2.23 -2.82 5.57
CA VAL A 5 2.71 -4.20 5.66
C VAL A 5 1.86 -5.07 4.78
N TYR A 6 2.52 -5.75 3.85
CA TYR A 6 1.94 -6.77 3.01
C TYR A 6 2.21 -8.16 3.61
N GLU A 7 1.22 -9.05 3.51
CA GLU A 7 1.27 -10.43 4.00
C GLU A 7 0.61 -11.34 2.96
N ALA A 8 1.33 -12.38 2.52
CA ALA A 8 0.75 -13.47 1.75
C ALA A 8 0.19 -14.49 2.76
N THR A 9 -1.08 -14.86 2.62
CA THR A 9 -1.76 -15.71 3.61
C THR A 9 -2.79 -16.62 2.93
N PRO A 10 -2.97 -17.86 3.41
CA PRO A 10 -4.05 -18.72 2.95
C PRO A 10 -5.38 -18.44 3.69
N HIS A 11 -5.36 -17.56 4.70
CA HIS A 11 -6.46 -17.35 5.65
C HIS A 11 -7.30 -16.10 5.35
N LEU A 12 -7.77 -15.96 4.12
CA LEU A 12 -8.79 -14.98 3.76
C LEU A 12 -10.19 -15.61 3.76
N ARG A 13 -11.23 -14.77 3.83
CA ARG A 13 -12.61 -15.24 3.67
C ARG A 13 -12.78 -15.88 2.30
N LEU A 14 -13.66 -16.88 2.19
CA LEU A 14 -13.89 -17.59 0.94
C LEU A 14 -14.25 -16.60 -0.19
N GLY A 15 -13.50 -16.65 -1.29
CA GLY A 15 -13.68 -15.77 -2.45
C GLY A 15 -13.02 -14.38 -2.31
N GLN A 16 -12.39 -14.06 -1.17
CA GLN A 16 -11.65 -12.82 -0.97
C GLN A 16 -10.17 -13.04 -1.32
N LEU A 17 -9.63 -12.24 -2.25
CA LEU A 17 -8.21 -12.30 -2.62
C LEU A 17 -7.34 -11.28 -1.88
N VAL A 18 -7.95 -10.21 -1.36
CA VAL A 18 -7.26 -9.10 -0.71
C VAL A 18 -8.08 -8.58 0.47
N ASP A 19 -7.42 -8.29 1.59
CA ASP A 19 -7.99 -7.55 2.73
C ASP A 19 -7.07 -6.36 3.06
N ILE A 20 -7.63 -5.15 3.14
CA ILE A 20 -6.90 -3.94 3.52
C ILE A 20 -7.49 -3.42 4.82
N ARG A 21 -6.64 -3.22 5.84
CA ARG A 21 -7.03 -2.67 7.14
C ARG A 21 -6.12 -1.53 7.52
N GLU A 22 -6.71 -0.45 8.01
CA GLU A 22 -6.00 0.72 8.52
C GLU A 22 -6.18 0.82 10.03
N THR A 23 -5.09 1.20 10.69
CA THR A 23 -5.00 1.52 12.11
C THR A 23 -4.08 2.74 12.27
N ARG A 24 -3.88 3.19 13.52
CA ARG A 24 -2.98 4.30 13.84
C ARG A 24 -1.56 4.02 13.32
N GLY A 25 -1.13 4.80 12.33
CA GLY A 25 0.17 4.73 11.68
C GLY A 25 0.36 3.54 10.75
N ARG A 26 -0.63 2.68 10.55
CA ARG A 26 -0.39 1.38 9.91
C ARG A 26 -1.50 0.94 8.97
N ILE A 27 -1.11 0.51 7.78
CA ILE A 27 -1.95 -0.26 6.84
C ILE A 27 -1.44 -1.70 6.80
N CYS A 28 -2.34 -2.66 6.92
CA CYS A 28 -2.08 -4.08 6.69
C CYS A 28 -2.81 -4.50 5.42
N VAL A 29 -2.08 -5.09 4.47
CA VAL A 29 -2.60 -5.61 3.21
C VAL A 29 -2.35 -7.12 3.20
N LYS A 30 -3.41 -7.91 3.29
CA LYS A 30 -3.34 -9.36 3.17
C LYS A 30 -3.70 -9.77 1.76
N ILE A 31 -2.96 -10.72 1.20
CA ILE A 31 -3.13 -11.23 -0.17
C ILE A 31 -3.24 -12.75 -0.11
N GLN A 32 -4.19 -13.32 -0.85
CA GLN A 32 -4.34 -14.76 -0.98
C GLN A 32 -3.06 -15.36 -1.59
N GLU A 33 -2.46 -16.32 -0.88
CA GLU A 33 -1.16 -16.90 -1.25
C GLU A 33 -1.16 -17.56 -2.64
N ASP A 34 -2.22 -18.30 -2.97
CA ASP A 34 -2.34 -19.05 -4.23
C ASP A 34 -2.86 -18.23 -5.41
N ALA A 35 -3.09 -16.93 -5.23
CA ALA A 35 -3.58 -16.07 -6.31
C ALA A 35 -2.45 -15.78 -7.32
N ASP A 36 -2.78 -15.84 -8.62
CA ASP A 36 -1.87 -15.36 -9.66
C ASP A 36 -1.82 -13.83 -9.69
N VAL A 37 -0.78 -13.29 -10.33
CA VAL A 37 -0.52 -11.84 -10.40
C VAL A 37 -1.66 -11.04 -11.00
N TYR A 38 -2.37 -11.56 -11.99
CA TYR A 38 -3.48 -10.83 -12.60
C TYR A 38 -4.67 -10.80 -11.64
N ALA A 39 -4.95 -11.92 -10.98
CA ALA A 39 -6.03 -12.04 -10.00
C ALA A 39 -5.80 -11.12 -8.79
N TYR A 40 -4.63 -11.20 -8.12
CA TYR A 40 -4.41 -10.39 -6.92
C TYR A 40 -4.22 -8.90 -7.24
N THR A 41 -3.61 -8.51 -8.37
CA THR A 41 -3.47 -7.08 -8.70
C THR A 41 -4.81 -6.44 -9.06
N ALA A 42 -5.69 -7.17 -9.77
CA ALA A 42 -7.05 -6.73 -10.01
C ALA A 42 -7.83 -6.56 -8.69
N ALA A 43 -7.71 -7.54 -7.78
CA ALA A 43 -8.34 -7.48 -6.47
C ALA A 43 -7.78 -6.35 -5.59
N LEU A 44 -6.46 -6.12 -5.61
CA LEU A 44 -5.81 -5.01 -4.91
C LEU A 44 -6.34 -3.66 -5.40
N ASN A 45 -6.43 -3.47 -6.71
CA ASN A 45 -6.95 -2.23 -7.29
C ASN A 45 -8.41 -1.99 -6.89
N ALA A 46 -9.25 -3.03 -6.93
CA ALA A 46 -10.64 -2.93 -6.50
C ALA A 46 -10.76 -2.59 -5.00
N ALA A 47 -9.98 -3.26 -4.15
CA ALA A 47 -9.95 -3.00 -2.72
C ALA A 47 -9.42 -1.59 -2.40
N LEU A 48 -8.42 -1.12 -3.14
CA LEU A 48 -7.86 0.22 -2.98
C LEU A 48 -8.85 1.33 -3.30
N VAL A 49 -9.68 1.18 -4.33
CA VAL A 49 -10.73 2.17 -4.64
C VAL A 49 -11.65 2.38 -3.44
N GLN A 50 -12.06 1.29 -2.79
CA GLN A 50 -12.92 1.36 -1.60
C GLN A 50 -12.18 1.90 -0.38
N PHE A 51 -10.92 1.48 -0.20
CA PHE A 51 -10.06 1.93 0.89
C PHE A 51 -9.78 3.44 0.80
N LEU A 52 -9.34 3.92 -0.37
CA LEU A 52 -8.93 5.32 -0.58
C LEU A 52 -10.09 6.30 -0.36
N ALA A 53 -11.32 5.90 -0.67
CA ALA A 53 -12.51 6.72 -0.42
C ALA A 53 -12.70 7.08 1.06
N ASN A 54 -12.14 6.29 1.98
CA ASN A 54 -12.27 6.48 3.43
C ASN A 54 -10.91 6.59 4.14
N CYS A 55 -9.80 6.57 3.40
CA CYS A 55 -8.47 6.58 4.01
C CYS A 55 -8.14 7.97 4.53
N SER A 56 -7.36 8.01 5.61
CA SER A 56 -6.84 9.27 6.15
C SER A 56 -5.35 9.44 5.86
N TRP A 57 -4.89 8.96 4.71
CA TRP A 57 -3.50 9.09 4.25
C TRP A 57 -3.37 10.19 3.22
N PHE A 58 -2.24 10.91 3.29
CA PHE A 58 -1.97 12.09 2.50
C PHE A 58 -0.54 12.07 1.97
N GLN A 59 -0.35 12.62 0.78
CA GLN A 59 0.95 12.85 0.18
C GLN A 59 1.29 14.35 0.26
N ILE A 60 2.53 14.68 0.59
CA ILE A 60 3.09 16.03 0.52
C ILE A 60 3.88 16.12 -0.78
N TRP A 61 3.35 16.88 -1.74
CA TRP A 61 3.98 17.07 -3.05
C TRP A 61 4.28 18.54 -3.32
N ARG A 62 5.57 18.90 -3.33
CA ARG A 62 6.03 20.29 -3.60
C ARG A 62 5.29 21.35 -2.75
N GLY A 63 5.09 21.05 -1.46
CA GLY A 63 4.40 21.94 -0.52
C GLY A 63 2.87 21.89 -0.58
N ARG A 64 2.28 21.04 -1.43
CA ARG A 64 0.83 20.79 -1.48
C ARG A 64 0.49 19.51 -0.72
N ILE A 65 -0.67 19.50 -0.09
CA ILE A 65 -1.27 18.29 0.50
C ILE A 65 -2.20 17.67 -0.55
N ILE A 66 -1.95 16.41 -0.88
CA ILE A 66 -2.73 15.62 -1.81
C ILE A 66 -3.46 14.53 -1.04
N SER A 67 -4.76 14.40 -1.29
CA SER A 67 -5.68 13.45 -0.67
C SER A 67 -6.45 12.69 -1.75
N ALA A 68 -7.15 11.61 -1.39
CA ALA A 68 -7.99 10.87 -2.33
C ALA A 68 -9.08 11.75 -2.97
N ASN A 69 -9.48 12.84 -2.32
CA ASN A 69 -10.51 13.78 -2.79
C ASN A 69 -9.94 15.04 -3.46
N SER A 70 -8.62 15.12 -3.68
CA SER A 70 -8.00 16.26 -4.34
C SER A 70 -8.46 16.34 -5.81
N PRO A 71 -9.06 17.45 -6.26
CA PRO A 71 -9.80 17.50 -7.53
C PRO A 71 -8.94 17.35 -8.78
N GLU A 72 -7.70 17.83 -8.76
CA GLU A 72 -6.80 17.80 -9.93
C GLU A 72 -5.93 16.54 -9.99
N SER A 73 -5.68 15.92 -8.84
CA SER A 73 -4.72 14.82 -8.69
C SER A 73 -5.10 14.00 -7.47
N PRO A 74 -6.20 13.23 -7.53
CA PRO A 74 -6.67 12.45 -6.40
C PRO A 74 -5.63 11.38 -6.05
N LEU A 75 -5.30 11.28 -4.77
CA LEU A 75 -4.37 10.28 -4.26
C LEU A 75 -4.85 8.88 -4.65
N THR A 76 -4.06 8.21 -5.47
CA THR A 76 -4.38 6.89 -6.03
C THR A 76 -3.14 6.02 -5.99
N VAL A 77 -3.35 4.74 -5.69
CA VAL A 77 -2.35 3.68 -5.83
C VAL A 77 -2.89 2.66 -6.82
N THR A 78 -2.08 2.21 -7.75
CA THR A 78 -2.47 1.18 -8.74
C THR A 78 -1.38 0.13 -8.88
N TYR A 79 -1.80 -1.12 -9.05
CA TYR A 79 -0.93 -2.26 -9.33
C TYR A 79 -1.13 -2.72 -10.76
N GLN A 80 -0.03 -2.92 -11.48
CA GLN A 80 -0.05 -3.29 -12.89
C GLN A 80 0.92 -4.45 -13.13
N PRO A 81 0.43 -5.64 -13.53
CA PRO A 81 1.29 -6.69 -14.05
C PRO A 81 2.01 -6.17 -15.29
N ASP A 82 3.34 -6.24 -15.30
CA ASP A 82 4.19 -5.82 -16.42
C ASP A 82 5.20 -6.94 -16.72
N PRO A 83 5.10 -7.60 -17.89
CA PRO A 83 5.98 -8.71 -18.25
C PRO A 83 7.44 -8.26 -18.49
N ARG A 84 7.72 -6.96 -18.53
CA ARG A 84 9.08 -6.41 -18.71
C ARG A 84 9.83 -6.25 -17.39
N ILE A 85 9.14 -6.36 -16.25
CA ILE A 85 9.77 -6.27 -14.93
C ILE A 85 10.47 -7.60 -14.63
N ASP A 86 11.75 -7.51 -14.29
CA ASP A 86 12.56 -8.66 -13.87
C ASP A 86 12.01 -9.23 -12.55
N LEU A 87 11.72 -10.53 -12.52
CA LEU A 87 11.25 -11.24 -11.34
C LEU A 87 12.20 -11.10 -10.14
N ARG A 88 13.51 -10.93 -10.36
CA ARG A 88 14.49 -10.67 -9.29
C ARG A 88 14.25 -9.35 -8.56
N LYS A 89 13.73 -8.35 -9.28
CA LYS A 89 13.28 -7.08 -8.68
C LYS A 89 11.86 -7.22 -8.17
N CYS A 90 11.03 -7.99 -8.88
CA CYS A 90 9.62 -8.28 -8.66
C CYS A 90 8.69 -7.06 -8.73
N VAL A 91 9.07 -5.93 -8.15
CA VAL A 91 8.29 -4.70 -8.15
C VAL A 91 9.12 -3.48 -8.57
N GLU A 92 8.49 -2.56 -9.27
CA GLU A 92 9.01 -1.21 -9.53
C GLU A 92 7.94 -0.20 -9.14
N VAL A 93 8.25 0.65 -8.15
CA VAL A 93 7.36 1.70 -7.66
C VAL A 93 7.68 3.00 -8.38
N ARG A 94 6.66 3.60 -9.01
CA ARG A 94 6.75 4.90 -9.67
C ARG A 94 5.78 5.86 -9.02
N GLU A 95 6.25 7.04 -8.69
CA GLU A 95 5.45 8.07 -8.03
C GLU A 95 5.41 9.34 -8.87
N SER A 96 4.23 9.94 -8.92
CA SER A 96 4.00 11.29 -9.38
C SER A 96 2.97 11.97 -8.47
N CYS A 97 2.57 13.19 -8.80
CA CYS A 97 1.64 13.96 -7.98
C CYS A 97 0.30 13.22 -7.83
N GLY A 98 -0.01 12.76 -6.62
CA GLY A 98 -1.23 12.02 -6.31
C GLY A 98 -1.30 10.61 -6.89
N LEU A 99 -0.26 10.09 -7.54
CA LEU A 99 -0.32 8.77 -8.17
C LEU A 99 0.91 7.94 -7.85
N VAL A 100 0.67 6.76 -7.30
CA VAL A 100 1.66 5.69 -7.17
C VAL A 100 1.26 4.54 -8.08
N VAL A 101 2.15 4.15 -8.98
CA VAL A 101 2.00 2.96 -9.82
C VAL A 101 3.04 1.93 -9.39
N VAL A 102 2.57 0.74 -9.04
CA VAL A 102 3.41 -0.41 -8.70
C VAL A 102 3.35 -1.37 -9.88
N HIS A 103 4.43 -1.41 -10.65
CA HIS A 103 4.60 -2.41 -11.70
C HIS A 103 5.08 -3.72 -11.06
N VAL A 104 4.40 -4.83 -11.35
CA VAL A 104 4.67 -6.15 -10.76
C VAL A 104 5.10 -7.11 -11.87
N ALA A 105 6.15 -7.89 -11.65
CA ALA A 105 6.59 -8.89 -12.62
C ALA A 105 5.45 -9.87 -12.96
N GLY A 106 5.22 -10.10 -14.25
CA GLY A 106 4.08 -10.91 -14.74
C GLY A 106 4.09 -12.39 -14.32
N ALA A 107 5.19 -12.89 -13.73
CA ALA A 107 5.31 -14.24 -13.19
C ALA A 107 5.42 -14.28 -11.65
N ALA A 108 5.24 -13.14 -10.96
CA ALA A 108 5.39 -13.05 -9.52
C ALA A 108 4.25 -13.76 -8.78
N THR A 109 4.61 -14.65 -7.85
CA THR A 109 3.68 -15.18 -6.86
C THR A 109 3.31 -14.10 -5.83
N ALA A 110 2.26 -14.33 -5.03
CA ALA A 110 1.95 -13.45 -3.91
C ALA A 110 3.12 -13.35 -2.92
N ALA A 111 3.84 -14.45 -2.67
CA ALA A 111 5.01 -14.47 -1.80
C ALA A 111 6.16 -13.60 -2.35
N ASP A 112 6.47 -13.71 -3.65
CA ASP A 112 7.48 -12.87 -4.31
C ASP A 112 7.12 -11.39 -4.20
N PHE A 113 5.86 -11.07 -4.51
CA PHE A 113 5.32 -9.71 -4.43
C PHE A 113 5.46 -9.14 -3.03
N VAL A 114 5.01 -9.87 -2.00
CA VAL A 114 5.08 -9.41 -0.60
C VAL A 114 6.53 -9.22 -0.14
N GLY A 115 7.41 -10.17 -0.49
CA GLY A 115 8.83 -10.11 -0.17
C GLY A 115 9.52 -8.88 -0.75
N ALA A 116 9.13 -8.46 -1.96
CA ALA A 116 9.70 -7.28 -2.61
C ALA A 116 8.99 -5.97 -2.24
N MET A 117 7.68 -6.01 -2.03
CA MET A 117 6.86 -4.82 -1.79
C MET A 117 7.13 -4.22 -0.41
N ASN A 118 7.22 -5.04 0.65
CA ASN A 118 7.50 -4.56 2.01
C ASN A 118 8.75 -3.65 2.09
N PRO A 119 9.95 -4.09 1.66
CA PRO A 119 11.12 -3.24 1.70
C PRO A 119 11.05 -2.08 0.69
N ALA A 120 10.31 -2.21 -0.41
CA ALA A 120 10.08 -1.10 -1.35
C ALA A 120 9.23 0.00 -0.70
N THR A 121 8.14 -0.36 -0.03
CA THR A 121 7.25 0.59 0.64
C THR A 121 7.91 1.25 1.85
N GLU A 122 8.71 0.51 2.63
CA GLU A 122 9.47 1.09 3.74
C GLU A 122 10.41 2.21 3.25
N ARG A 123 11.20 1.94 2.21
CA ARG A 123 12.08 2.94 1.58
C ARG A 123 11.29 4.12 1.01
N PHE A 124 10.13 3.83 0.41
CA PHE A 124 9.26 4.84 -0.18
C PHE A 124 8.71 5.81 0.89
N LEU A 125 8.19 5.28 2.00
CA LEU A 125 7.66 6.09 3.10
C LEU A 125 8.74 6.87 3.84
N ALA A 126 9.95 6.30 3.97
CA ALA A 126 11.11 6.96 4.58
C ALA A 126 11.50 8.28 3.89
N GLY A 127 11.06 8.50 2.64
CA GLY A 127 11.22 9.78 1.94
C GLY A 127 10.47 10.96 2.59
N GLY A 128 9.61 10.72 3.58
CA GLY A 128 9.00 11.77 4.41
C GLY A 128 7.89 12.58 3.73
N GLN A 129 7.44 12.14 2.56
CA GLN A 129 6.40 12.80 1.77
C GLN A 129 4.99 12.29 2.08
N TRP A 130 4.80 11.63 3.22
CA TRP A 130 3.54 10.98 3.57
C TRP A 130 3.19 11.23 5.03
N PHE A 131 1.91 11.40 5.31
CA PHE A 131 1.36 11.45 6.66
C PHE A 131 -0.04 10.85 6.71
N GLN A 132 -0.45 10.43 7.91
CA GLN A 132 -1.80 10.01 8.21
C GLN A 132 -2.43 10.97 9.21
N LEU A 133 -3.70 11.33 9.00
CA LEU A 133 -4.52 12.02 9.99
C LEU A 133 -5.33 10.97 10.77
N TRP A 134 -5.02 10.75 12.05
CA TRP A 134 -5.71 9.75 12.85
C TRP A 134 -6.31 10.40 14.10
N GLN A 135 -7.64 10.48 14.16
CA GLN A 135 -8.36 11.04 15.33
C GLN A 135 -7.85 12.44 15.74
N GLY A 136 -7.47 13.27 14.77
CA GLY A 136 -6.93 14.62 15.01
C GLY A 136 -5.41 14.69 15.20
N GLU A 137 -4.71 13.55 15.21
CA GLU A 137 -3.25 13.48 15.26
C GLU A 137 -2.64 13.38 13.85
N ILE A 138 -1.53 14.08 13.61
CA ILE A 138 -0.71 13.89 12.41
C ILE A 138 0.39 12.86 12.71
N ILE A 139 0.32 11.73 12.01
CA ILE A 139 1.30 10.64 12.13
C ILE A 139 2.22 10.69 10.92
N THR A 140 3.51 10.70 11.20
CA THR A 140 4.58 10.72 10.20
C THR A 140 5.56 9.58 10.44
N MET A 141 6.57 9.44 9.59
CA MET A 141 7.69 8.53 9.83
C MET A 141 8.45 8.84 11.13
N ALA A 142 8.50 10.11 11.55
CA ALA A 142 9.18 10.51 12.78
C ALA A 142 8.33 10.31 14.04
N THR A 143 7.01 10.10 13.90
CA THR A 143 6.12 9.85 15.04
C THR A 143 6.44 8.46 15.61
N PRO A 144 6.70 8.30 16.92
CA PRO A 144 6.96 6.99 17.51
C PRO A 144 5.74 6.07 17.40
N ASP A 145 5.98 4.76 17.42
CA ASP A 145 4.88 3.80 17.56
C ASP A 145 4.22 3.99 18.93
N SER A 146 2.89 4.01 18.97
CA SER A 146 2.19 4.02 20.27
C SER A 146 2.44 2.68 20.96
N PRO A 147 2.76 2.66 22.26
CA PRO A 147 3.02 1.43 23.00
C PRO A 147 1.79 0.51 23.22
N GLU A 148 0.61 0.83 22.69
CA GLU A 148 -0.65 0.13 23.00
C GLU A 148 -0.94 -1.14 22.17
N ALA A 149 0.02 -1.69 21.42
CA ALA A 149 -0.18 -2.92 20.64
C ALA A 149 0.62 -4.13 21.18
N SER A 150 0.83 -4.20 22.49
CA SER A 150 1.36 -5.40 23.16
C SER A 150 0.60 -5.70 24.46
N ALA A 151 -0.73 -5.70 24.39
CA ALA A 151 -1.59 -6.28 25.42
C ALA A 151 -2.98 -6.59 24.86
N ALA A 152 -3.17 -7.81 24.34
CA ALA A 152 -4.42 -8.58 24.37
C ALA A 152 -4.14 -10.01 23.90
#